data_AF-A0A7C5WHM7-F1
#
_entry.id   AF-A0A7C5WHM7-F1
#
_cell.length_a   1.000
_cell.length_b   1.000
_cell.length_c   1.000
_cell.angle_alpha   90.00
_cell.angle_beta   90.00
_cell.angle_gamma   90.00
#
_symmetry.space_group_name_H-M   'P 1'
#
loop_
_entity.id
_entity.type
_entity.pdbx_description
1 polymer ?
#
loop_
_entity_poly.entity_id
_entity_poly.type
_entity_poly.pdbx_seq_one_letter_code
_entity_poly.pdbx_strand_id
1 'polypeptide(L)' 'QALEELPERERLILLKRFGVMGNDEMTLEEIGKILGLSRERVRQLEKEAKLKLRERLGSLRQQLNFSLT' A
#
# COMPACT_ATOMS: atom_id res chain seq x y z
N GLN A 1 -4.11 -0.08 -11.08
CA GLN A 1 -4.29 1.36 -11.32
C GLN A 1 -3.86 2.30 -10.17
N ALA A 2 -4.24 2.15 -8.88
CA ALA A 2 -3.68 3.01 -7.80
C ALA A 2 -2.55 2.34 -6.99
N LEU A 3 -2.65 1.02 -6.76
CA LEU A 3 -1.61 0.22 -6.09
C LEU A 3 -0.32 0.11 -6.92
N GLU A 4 -0.42 0.13 -8.26
CA GLU A 4 0.71 0.03 -9.18
C GLU A 4 1.65 1.25 -9.14
N GLU A 5 1.15 2.39 -8.70
CA GLU A 5 1.91 3.64 -8.65
C GLU A 5 2.61 3.85 -7.30
N LEU A 6 2.43 2.90 -6.38
CA LEU A 6 3.25 2.83 -5.17
C LEU A 6 4.61 2.21 -5.51
N PRO A 7 5.69 2.64 -4.82
CA PRO A 7 6.96 1.94 -4.86
C PRO A 7 6.77 0.44 -4.61
N GLU A 8 7.52 -0.39 -5.33
CA GLU A 8 7.34 -1.85 -5.31
C GLU A 8 7.33 -2.44 -3.90
N ARG A 9 8.24 -1.97 -3.03
CA ARG A 9 8.28 -2.39 -1.62
C ARG A 9 7.02 -2.02 -0.84
N GLU A 10 6.54 -0.79 -1.00
CA GLU A 10 5.32 -0.31 -0.33
C GLU A 10 4.09 -1.09 -0.79
N ARG A 11 3.99 -1.32 -2.10
CA ARG A 11 2.96 -2.16 -2.72
C ARG A 11 3.00 -3.57 -2.14
N LEU A 12 4.17 -4.20 -2.09
CA LEU A 12 4.35 -5.55 -1.58
C LEU A 12 3.95 -5.66 -0.10
N ILE A 13 4.31 -4.66 0.73
CA ILE A 13 3.90 -4.59 2.13
C ILE A 13 2.38 -4.56 2.24
N LEU A 14 1.68 -3.72 1.47
CA LEU A 14 0.22 -3.68 1.49
C LEU A 14 -0.41 -4.99 0.98
N LEU A 15 0.11 -5.58 -0.10
CA LEU A 15 -0.41 -6.83 -0.66
C LEU A 15 -0.35 -7.97 0.36
N LYS A 16 0.80 -8.15 1.01
CA LYS A 16 1.01 -9.17 2.05
C LYS A 16 0.26 -8.85 3.35
N ARG A 17 0.16 -7.57 3.72
CA ARG A 17 -0.48 -7.19 4.99
C ARG A 17 -2.00 -7.36 4.97
N PHE A 18 -2.63 -7.26 3.80
CA PHE A 18 -4.09 -7.33 3.66
C PHE A 18 -4.57 -8.61 2.96
N GLY A 19 -3.67 -9.53 2.62
CA GLY A 19 -4.01 -10.79 1.96
C GLY A 19 -4.74 -10.60 0.62
N VAL A 20 -4.46 -9.52 -0.10
CA VAL A 20 -5.15 -9.21 -1.36
C VAL A 20 -4.43 -9.85 -2.54
N MET A 21 -5.16 -10.07 -3.64
CA MET A 21 -4.63 -10.71 -4.86
C MET A 21 -4.10 -12.14 -4.64
N GLY A 22 -4.75 -12.91 -3.75
CA GLY A 22 -4.39 -14.30 -3.47
C GLY A 22 -3.15 -14.46 -2.59
N ASN A 23 -2.73 -13.41 -1.88
CA ASN A 23 -1.71 -13.52 -0.83
C ASN A 23 -2.35 -13.90 0.51
N ASP A 24 -1.62 -14.62 1.35
CA ASP A 24 -2.00 -14.78 2.75
C ASP A 24 -1.73 -13.48 3.53
N GLU A 25 -2.56 -13.20 4.53
CA GLU A 25 -2.34 -12.08 5.44
C GLU A 25 -1.10 -12.35 6.30
N MET A 26 -0.16 -11.40 6.31
CA MET A 26 1.07 -11.50 7.08
C MET A 26 1.19 -10.39 8.12
N THR A 27 1.83 -10.69 9.24
CA THR A 27 2.20 -9.70 10.25
C THR A 27 3.34 -8.81 9.77
N LEU A 28 3.47 -7.61 10.35
CA LEU A 28 4.59 -6.70 10.06
C LEU A 28 5.96 -7.33 10.37
N GLU A 29 6.00 -8.27 11.31
CA GLU A 29 7.21 -8.97 11.70
C GLU A 29 7.63 -10.02 10.66
N GLU A 30 6.68 -10.81 10.16
CA GLU A 30 6.95 -11.77 9.07
C GLU A 30 7.33 -11.06 7.77
N ILE A 31 6.64 -9.97 7.45
CA ILE A 31 7.00 -9.11 6.31
C ILE A 31 8.41 -8.53 6.50
N GLY A 32 8.75 -8.11 7.72
CA GLY A 32 10.10 -7.63 8.05
C GLY A 32 11.17 -8.68 7.79
N LYS A 33 10.93 -9.93 8.21
CA LYS A 33 11.83 -11.07 7.95
C LYS A 33 12.04 -11.30 6.45
N ILE A 34 10.98 -11.25 5.64
CA ILE A 34 11.05 -11.42 4.18
C ILE A 34 11.85 -10.29 3.52
N LEU A 35 11.67 -9.05 3.98
CA LEU A 35 12.27 -7.87 3.36
C LEU A 35 13.66 -7.52 3.91
N GLY A 36 14.15 -8.23 4.93
CA GLY A 36 15.38 -7.88 5.64
C GLY A 36 15.26 -6.55 6.40
N LEU A 37 14.07 -6.24 6.91
CA LEU A 37 13.74 -5.00 7.60
C LEU A 37 13.28 -5.26 9.03
N SER A 38 13.47 -4.29 9.92
CA SER A 38 12.85 -4.33 11.23
C SER A 38 11.33 -4.16 11.10
N ARG A 39 10.58 -4.73 12.07
CA ARG A 39 9.12 -4.56 12.19
C ARG A 39 8.72 -3.08 12.15
N GLU A 40 9.51 -2.22 12.82
CA GLU A 40 9.29 -0.79 12.86
C GLU A 40 9.41 -0.15 11.47
N ARG A 41 10.44 -0.54 10.71
CA ARG A 41 10.64 -0.01 9.36
C ARG A 41 9.50 -0.42 8.44
N VAL A 42 9.00 -1.65 8.55
CA VAL A 42 7.82 -2.11 7.80
C VAL A 42 6.58 -1.29 8.18
N ARG A 43 6.36 -1.00 9.47
CA ARG A 43 5.25 -0.17 9.95
C ARG A 43 5.28 1.24 9.36
N GLN A 44 6.47 1.85 9.31
CA GLN A 44 6.65 3.18 8.71
C GLN A 44 6.29 3.17 7.22
N LEU A 45 6.84 2.21 6.48
CA LEU A 45 6.54 2.05 5.05
C LEU A 45 5.06 1.77 4.80
N GLU A 46 4.39 0.97 5.65
CA GLU A 46 2.94 0.74 5.56
C GLU A 46 2.16 2.05 5.73
N LYS A 47 2.54 2.89 6.70
CA LYS A 47 1.90 4.20 6.93
C LYS A 47 2.10 5.14 5.75
N GLU A 48 3.32 5.23 5.23
CA GLU A 48 3.64 6.03 4.04
C GLU A 48 2.84 5.56 2.81
N ALA A 49 2.78 4.24 2.58
CA ALA A 49 2.02 3.65 1.49
C ALA A 49 0.52 3.97 1.58
N LYS A 50 -0.07 3.87 2.78
CA LYS A 50 -1.48 4.22 3.03
C LYS A 50 -1.77 5.70 2.77
N LEU A 51 -0.86 6.60 3.14
CA LEU A 51 -1.02 8.03 2.90
C LEU A 51 -1.04 8.32 1.40
N LYS A 52 -0.03 7.84 0.66
CA LYS A 52 0.05 7.99 -0.81
C LYS A 52 -1.17 7.42 -1.51
N LEU A 53 -1.67 6.27 -1.05
CA LEU A 53 -2.87 5.65 -1.62
C LEU A 53 -4.13 6.50 -1.39
N ARG A 54 -4.29 7.09 -0.20
CA ARG A 54 -5.43 8.00 0.09
C ARG A 54 -5.38 9.26 -0.76
N GLU A 55 -4.21 9.87 -0.92
CA GLU A 55 -4.03 11.06 -1.75
C GLU A 55 -4.40 10.78 -3.21
N ARG A 56 -3.89 9.68 -3.77
CA ARG A 56 -4.20 9.26 -5.15
C ARG A 56 -5.69 8.95 -5.35
N LEU A 57 -6.31 8.17 -4.45
CA LEU A 57 -7.74 7.87 -4.55
C LEU A 57 -8.60 9.12 -4.38
N GLY A 58 -8.19 10.06 -3.54
CA GLY A 58 -8.86 11.36 -3.39
C GLY A 58 -8.79 12.19 -4.68
N SER A 59 -7.63 12.23 -5.32
CA SER A 59 -7.43 12.92 -6.60
C SER A 59 -8.24 12.28 -7.74
N LEU A 60 -8.21 10.95 -7.86
CA LEU A 60 -8.99 10.22 -8.86
C LEU A 60 -10.49 10.45 -8.70
N ARG A 61 -10.99 10.46 -7.45
CA ARG A 61 -12.39 10.76 -7.17
C ARG A 61 -12.78 12.19 -7.58
N GLN A 62 -11.89 13.17 -7.40
CA GLN A 62 -12.14 14.53 -7.90
C GLN A 62 -12.19 14.56 -9.43
N GLN A 63 -11.24 13.91 -10.11
CA GLN A 63 -11.21 13.86 -11.58
C GLN A 63 -12.48 13.24 -12.17
N LEU A 64 -12.96 12.13 -11.61
CA LEU A 64 -14.21 11.48 -12.05
C LEU A 64 -15.43 12.39 -11.86
N ASN A 65 -15.49 13.15 -10.76
CA ASN A 65 -16.59 14.09 -10.53
C ASN A 65 -16.59 15.24 -11.54
N PHE A 66 -15.42 15.75 -11.94
CA PHE A 66 -15.31 16.83 -12.93
C PHE A 66 -15.60 16.37 -14.37
N SER A 67 -15.41 15.09 -14.71
CA SER A 67 -15.76 14.55 -16.04
C SER A 67 -17.24 14.22 -16.22
N LEU A 68 -18.03 14.20 -15.14
CA LEU A 68 -19.45 13.86 -15.16
C LEU A 68 -20.37 15.09 -15.03
N THR A 69 -19.79 16.29 -15.00
CA THR A 69 -20.46 17.60 -15.02
C THR A 69 -20.10 18.35 -16.29
#